data_AF-A0A1Q8BLK3-F1
#
_entry.id   AF-A0A1Q8BLK3-F1
#
_cell.length_a   1.000
_cell.length_b   1.000
_cell.length_c   1.000
_cell.angle_alpha   90.00
_cell.angle_beta   90.00
_cell.angle_gamma   90.00
#
_symmetry.space_group_name_H-M   'P 1'
#
loop_
_entity.id
_entity.type
_entity.pdbx_description
1 polymer ?
#
loop_
_entity_poly.entity_id
_entity_poly.type
_entity_poly.pdbx_seq_one_letter_code
_entity_poly.pdbx_strand_id
1 'polypeptide(L)'
;MSIAILTNVPQEHADAQTIANAYRERWTIEKHFGLIERALASEIPSIGLPKAALFILAIALMVGNLIAVIMAALQHAHPNVNIEQSVSPVKIAEEVQSTYGGMIKFTGDMAWECFSDISTGAIVLWLLRCAKNVELVCFRKTGRGPKKPRPKRSLYQGNQTHVSTYQLLQMSAQASMAP
;
A
#
# COMPACT_ATOMS: atom_id res chain seq x y z
N MET A 1 -1.21 -8.53 -23.79
CA MET A 1 -0.03 -7.75 -23.37
C MET A 1 1.06 -8.74 -23.03
N SER A 2 2.16 -8.76 -23.80
CA SER A 2 3.32 -9.62 -23.56
C SER A 2 4.42 -8.81 -22.87
N ILE A 3 5.18 -9.44 -21.98
CA ILE A 3 6.35 -8.86 -21.32
C ILE A 3 7.56 -9.64 -21.84
N ALA A 4 8.57 -8.93 -22.36
CA ALA A 4 9.87 -9.52 -22.68
C ALA A 4 10.82 -9.33 -21.50
N ILE A 5 11.52 -10.38 -21.09
CA ILE A 5 12.47 -10.36 -19.97
C ILE A 5 13.87 -10.57 -20.54
N LEU A 6 14.75 -9.61 -20.28
CA LEU A 6 16.19 -9.75 -20.53
C LEU A 6 16.85 -10.16 -19.22
N THR A 7 17.70 -11.18 -19.26
CA THR A 7 18.34 -11.77 -18.09
C THR A 7 19.80 -12.06 -18.39
N ASN A 8 20.66 -11.84 -17.39
CA ASN A 8 22.06 -12.24 -17.41
C ASN A 8 22.28 -13.60 -16.73
N VAL A 9 21.21 -14.28 -16.30
CA VAL A 9 21.27 -15.61 -15.70
C VAL A 9 21.52 -16.65 -16.79
N PRO A 10 22.61 -17.43 -16.70
CA PRO A 10 22.89 -18.53 -17.62
C PRO A 10 21.77 -19.58 -17.64
N GLN A 11 21.54 -20.19 -18.81
CA GLN A 11 20.49 -21.20 -19.00
C GLN A 11 20.70 -22.46 -18.15
N GLU A 12 21.94 -22.76 -17.76
CA GLU A 12 22.32 -23.85 -16.85
C GLU A 12 21.85 -23.64 -15.39
N HIS A 13 21.59 -22.39 -14.98
CA HIS A 13 21.19 -22.05 -13.62
C HIS A 13 19.68 -21.83 -13.46
N ALA A 14 18.99 -21.39 -14.52
CA ALA A 14 17.54 -21.22 -14.50
C ALA A 14 16.95 -21.31 -15.90
N ASP A 15 15.82 -22.01 -16.02
CA ASP A 15 15.03 -22.02 -17.23
C ASP A 15 14.15 -20.77 -17.36
N ALA A 16 13.57 -20.56 -18.55
CA ALA A 16 12.75 -19.39 -18.83
C ALA A 16 11.52 -19.28 -17.90
N GLN A 17 10.93 -20.41 -17.49
CA GLN A 17 9.78 -20.43 -16.60
C GLN A 17 10.15 -19.98 -15.18
N THR A 18 11.28 -20.45 -14.65
CA THR A 18 11.81 -20.02 -13.34
C THR A 18 12.09 -18.52 -13.35
N ILE A 19 12.73 -18.00 -14.41
CA ILE A 19 13.00 -16.56 -14.55
C ILE A 19 11.69 -15.76 -14.62
N ALA A 20 10.71 -16.22 -15.39
CA ALA A 20 9.41 -15.56 -15.48
C ALA A 20 8.63 -15.58 -14.16
N ASN A 21 8.77 -16.65 -13.36
CA ASN A 21 8.16 -16.73 -12.03
C ASN A 21 8.84 -15.78 -11.05
N ALA A 22 10.17 -15.77 -11.01
CA ALA A 22 10.93 -14.82 -10.19
C ALA A 22 10.60 -13.36 -10.56
N TYR A 23 10.48 -13.04 -11.85
CA TYR A 23 10.11 -11.69 -12.29
C TYR A 23 8.69 -11.29 -11.85
N ARG A 24 7.75 -12.24 -11.71
CA ARG A 24 6.42 -11.93 -11.16
C ARG A 24 6.48 -11.47 -9.70
N GLU A 25 7.46 -11.95 -8.94
CA GLU A 25 7.65 -11.55 -7.54
C GLU A 25 8.11 -10.09 -7.41
N ARG A 26 8.58 -9.43 -8.48
CA ARG A 26 8.88 -7.98 -8.48
C ARG A 26 7.69 -7.14 -8.00
N TRP A 27 6.46 -7.60 -8.23
CA TRP A 27 5.24 -6.94 -7.75
C TRP A 27 5.15 -6.87 -6.21
N THR A 28 5.90 -7.70 -5.47
CA THR A 28 6.01 -7.60 -4.01
C THR A 28 6.60 -6.24 -3.59
N ILE A 29 7.60 -5.75 -4.33
CA ILE A 29 8.21 -4.44 -4.10
C ILE A 29 7.18 -3.34 -4.31
N GLU A 30 6.44 -3.36 -5.43
CA GLU A 30 5.41 -2.36 -5.72
C GLU A 30 4.28 -2.38 -4.68
N LYS A 31 3.85 -3.57 -4.24
CA LYS A 31 2.88 -3.70 -3.13
C LYS A 31 3.40 -3.06 -1.85
N HIS A 32 4.69 -3.25 -1.55
CA HIS A 32 5.32 -2.71 -0.36
C HIS A 32 5.45 -1.17 -0.42
N PHE A 33 5.92 -0.62 -1.53
CA PHE A 33 5.95 0.83 -1.74
C PHE A 33 4.54 1.44 -1.71
N GLY A 34 3.55 0.76 -2.29
CA GLY A 34 2.16 1.20 -2.19
C GLY A 34 1.60 1.12 -0.76
N LEU A 35 2.11 0.25 0.12
CA LEU A 35 1.79 0.29 1.55
C LEU A 35 2.41 1.53 2.19
N ILE A 36 3.71 1.74 1.97
CA ILE A 36 4.47 2.86 2.54
C ILE A 36 3.82 4.20 2.18
N GLU A 37 3.50 4.39 0.91
CA GLU A 37 2.84 5.61 0.40
C GLU A 37 1.50 5.87 1.08
N ARG A 38 0.66 4.84 1.23
CA ARG A 38 -0.69 4.99 1.79
C ARG A 38 -0.72 5.14 3.31
N ALA A 39 0.22 4.52 4.02
CA ALA A 39 0.13 4.32 5.46
C ALA A 39 1.17 5.08 6.27
N LEU A 40 2.31 5.47 5.70
CA LEU A 40 3.48 5.92 6.47
C LEU A 40 3.95 7.34 6.13
N ALA A 41 3.13 8.12 5.42
CA ALA A 41 3.42 9.51 5.04
C ALA A 41 4.85 9.70 4.49
N SER A 42 5.29 8.76 3.64
CA SER A 42 6.66 8.72 3.11
C SER A 42 7.02 9.93 2.25
N GLU A 43 6.01 10.67 1.78
CA GLU A 43 6.16 11.91 1.04
C GLU A 43 5.29 12.99 1.69
N ILE A 44 5.89 13.74 2.62
CA ILE A 44 5.19 14.87 3.24
C ILE A 44 5.30 16.08 2.30
N PRO A 45 4.18 16.61 1.81
CA PRO A 45 4.21 17.77 0.93
C PRO A 45 4.81 18.98 1.65
N SER A 46 5.51 19.82 0.88
CA SER A 46 5.98 21.14 1.34
C SER A 46 7.06 21.16 2.43
N ILE A 47 7.79 20.06 2.67
CA ILE A 47 8.96 20.07 3.58
C ILE A 47 10.09 20.97 3.08
N GLY A 48 10.26 21.12 1.75
CA GLY A 48 11.24 22.04 1.15
C GLY A 48 12.73 21.72 1.42
N LEU A 49 13.02 20.64 2.17
CA LEU A 49 14.35 20.23 2.62
C LEU A 49 14.66 18.79 2.16
N PRO A 50 15.48 18.60 1.11
CA PRO A 50 15.76 17.28 0.55
C PRO A 50 16.30 16.25 1.55
N LYS A 51 17.14 16.70 2.50
CA LYS A 51 17.70 15.83 3.55
C LYS A 51 16.63 15.31 4.51
N ALA A 52 15.68 16.16 4.89
CA ALA A 52 14.57 15.76 5.76
C ALA A 52 13.61 14.80 5.05
N ALA A 53 13.31 15.05 3.77
CA ALA A 53 12.52 14.15 2.95
C ALA A 53 13.14 12.75 2.84
N LEU A 54 14.45 12.67 2.58
CA LEU A 54 15.16 11.38 2.52
C LEU A 54 15.13 10.64 3.87
N PHE A 55 15.30 11.37 4.97
CA PHE A 55 15.24 10.80 6.31
C PHE A 55 13.86 10.21 6.63
N ILE A 56 12.78 10.96 6.32
CA ILE A 56 11.40 10.48 6.50
C ILE A 56 11.14 9.25 5.65
N LEU A 57 11.57 9.24 4.39
CA LEU A 57 11.46 8.08 3.51
C LEU A 57 12.19 6.86 4.10
N ALA A 58 13.39 7.05 4.66
CA ALA A 58 14.15 5.97 5.28
C ALA A 58 13.44 5.38 6.52
N ILE A 59 12.85 6.24 7.36
CA ILE A 59 12.02 5.78 8.49
C ILE A 59 10.79 5.03 7.98
N ALA A 60 10.11 5.56 6.97
CA ALA A 60 8.92 4.92 6.40
C ALA A 60 9.25 3.53 5.82
N LEU A 61 10.42 3.36 5.19
CA LEU A 61 10.91 2.05 4.74
C LEU A 61 11.16 1.09 5.92
N MET A 62 11.81 1.58 6.99
CA MET A 62 12.06 0.78 8.19
C MET A 62 10.75 0.30 8.83
N VAL A 63 9.78 1.19 8.99
CA VAL A 63 8.45 0.85 9.54
C VAL A 63 7.68 -0.07 8.59
N GLY A 64 7.80 0.12 7.28
CA GLY A 64 7.26 -0.80 6.28
C GLY A 64 7.77 -2.23 6.49
N ASN A 65 9.08 -2.39 6.68
CA ASN A 65 9.69 -3.69 6.98
C ASN A 65 9.16 -4.30 8.28
N LEU A 66 8.95 -3.48 9.33
CA LEU A 66 8.35 -3.94 10.58
C LEU A 66 6.93 -4.46 10.36
N ILE A 67 6.11 -3.76 9.57
CA ILE A 67 4.76 -4.23 9.22
C ILE A 67 4.84 -5.55 8.44
N ALA A 68 5.82 -5.73 7.55
CA ALA A 68 6.03 -6.99 6.85
C ALA A 68 6.33 -8.15 7.81
N VAL A 69 7.14 -7.92 8.86
CA VAL A 69 7.40 -8.90 9.93
C VAL A 69 6.12 -9.23 10.70
N ILE A 70 5.31 -8.23 11.05
CA ILE A 70 4.01 -8.43 11.72
C ILE A 70 3.09 -9.29 10.84
N MET A 71 3.00 -8.98 9.54
CA MET A 71 2.19 -9.75 8.59
C MET A 71 2.67 -11.22 8.48
N ALA A 72 3.99 -11.44 8.46
CA ALA A 72 4.56 -12.79 8.46
C ALA A 72 4.25 -13.56 9.77
N ALA A 73 4.33 -12.88 10.91
CA ALA A 73 3.97 -13.47 12.20
C ALA A 73 2.48 -13.85 12.27
N LEU A 74 1.59 -13.00 11.75
CA LEU A 74 0.17 -13.30 11.62
C LEU A 74 -0.08 -14.50 10.70
N GLN A 75 0.63 -14.58 9.57
CA GLN A 75 0.52 -15.69 8.63
C GLN A 75 0.95 -17.02 9.26
N HIS A 76 2.00 -17.00 10.07
CA HIS A 76 2.43 -18.19 10.80
C HIS A 76 1.47 -18.57 11.94
N ALA A 77 0.95 -17.58 12.67
CA ALA A 77 0.03 -17.83 13.79
C ALA A 77 -1.36 -18.34 13.36
N HIS A 78 -1.80 -18.00 12.14
CA HIS A 78 -3.14 -18.30 11.62
C HIS A 78 -3.08 -19.07 10.28
N PRO A 79 -2.61 -20.33 10.26
CA PRO A 79 -2.33 -21.08 9.02
C PRO A 79 -3.58 -21.36 8.17
N ASN A 80 -4.76 -21.38 8.78
CA ASN A 80 -6.03 -21.62 8.09
C ASN A 80 -6.62 -20.37 7.42
N VAL A 81 -5.97 -19.21 7.58
CA VAL A 81 -6.44 -17.93 7.04
C VAL A 81 -5.44 -17.38 6.04
N ASN A 82 -5.92 -17.00 4.85
CA ASN A 82 -5.08 -16.28 3.89
C ASN A 82 -4.90 -14.82 4.34
N ILE A 83 -3.89 -14.58 5.18
CA ILE A 83 -3.58 -13.27 5.78
C ILE A 83 -3.33 -12.21 4.70
N GLU A 84 -2.61 -12.54 3.62
CA GLU A 84 -2.36 -11.60 2.53
C GLU A 84 -3.65 -11.08 1.88
N GLN A 85 -4.69 -11.90 1.81
CA GLN A 85 -5.98 -11.51 1.22
C GLN A 85 -6.95 -10.91 2.24
N SER A 86 -6.90 -11.36 3.50
CA SER A 86 -7.88 -10.98 4.51
C SER A 86 -7.48 -9.75 5.32
N VAL A 87 -6.20 -9.55 5.64
CA VAL A 87 -5.71 -8.52 6.57
C VAL A 87 -5.13 -7.33 5.82
N SER A 88 -5.56 -6.12 6.18
CA SER A 88 -5.07 -4.86 5.63
C SER A 88 -3.87 -4.35 6.43
N PRO A 89 -2.65 -4.31 5.85
CA PRO A 89 -1.49 -3.75 6.54
C PRO A 89 -1.64 -2.24 6.82
N VAL A 90 -2.44 -1.53 6.01
CA VAL A 90 -2.77 -0.11 6.23
C VAL A 90 -3.55 0.07 7.54
N LYS A 91 -4.50 -0.82 7.83
CA LYS A 91 -5.26 -0.76 9.10
C LYS A 91 -4.39 -1.05 10.31
N ILE A 92 -3.37 -1.90 10.16
CA ILE A 92 -2.39 -2.14 11.23
C ILE A 92 -1.62 -0.84 11.52
N ALA A 93 -1.17 -0.13 10.49
CA ALA A 93 -0.49 1.15 10.66
C ALA A 93 -1.39 2.21 11.31
N GLU A 94 -2.65 2.31 10.87
CA GLU A 94 -3.66 3.21 11.47
C GLU A 94 -3.90 2.89 12.96
N GLU A 95 -4.00 1.61 13.32
CA GLU A 95 -4.20 1.17 14.71
C GLU A 95 -3.00 1.53 15.61
N VAL A 96 -1.78 1.35 15.10
CA VAL A 96 -0.57 1.77 15.81
C VAL A 96 -0.60 3.28 16.02
N GLN A 97 -0.93 4.06 14.99
CA GLN A 97 -0.98 5.52 15.08
C GLN A 97 -2.04 6.01 16.09
N SER A 98 -3.21 5.37 16.14
CA SER A 98 -4.30 5.75 17.05
C SER A 98 -4.06 5.34 18.50
N THR A 99 -3.35 4.23 18.72
CA THR A 99 -3.24 3.61 20.06
C THR A 99 -1.92 3.91 20.77
N TYR A 100 -0.87 4.26 20.03
CA TYR A 100 0.49 4.44 20.57
C TYR A 100 0.55 5.36 21.80
N GLY A 101 -0.09 6.53 21.73
CA GLY A 101 -0.07 7.50 22.83
C GLY A 101 -0.72 6.96 24.12
N GLY A 102 -1.79 6.17 23.99
CA GLY A 102 -2.42 5.51 25.13
C GLY A 102 -1.54 4.40 25.70
N MET A 103 -1.00 3.55 24.82
CA MET A 103 -0.15 2.42 25.21
C MET A 103 1.08 2.87 26.01
N ILE A 104 1.81 3.89 25.53
CA ILE A 104 2.98 4.42 26.24
C ILE A 104 2.60 4.95 27.62
N LYS A 105 1.48 5.67 27.73
CA LYS A 105 1.02 6.22 29.00
C LYS A 105 0.72 5.14 30.06
N PHE A 106 0.25 3.96 29.64
CA PHE A 106 -0.06 2.86 30.56
C PHE A 106 1.12 1.93 30.86
N THR A 107 2.05 1.76 29.91
CA THR A 107 3.19 0.84 30.06
C THR A 107 4.39 1.48 30.74
N GLY A 108 4.62 2.78 30.49
CA GLY A 108 5.85 3.48 30.93
C GLY A 108 7.11 2.96 30.24
N ASP A 109 8.23 3.64 30.44
CA ASP A 109 9.48 3.35 29.71
C ASP A 109 10.14 2.03 30.18
N MET A 110 10.04 1.71 31.47
CA MET A 110 10.63 0.50 32.07
C MET A 110 10.11 -0.81 31.45
N ALA A 111 8.89 -0.80 30.91
CA ALA A 111 8.30 -1.99 30.28
C ALA A 111 9.07 -2.43 29.01
N TRP A 112 9.82 -1.52 28.39
CA TRP A 112 10.55 -1.76 27.15
C TRP A 112 12.00 -2.19 27.35
N GLU A 113 12.57 -1.98 28.54
CA GLU A 113 13.97 -2.34 28.85
C GLU A 113 14.26 -3.82 28.64
N CYS A 114 13.29 -4.70 28.90
CA CYS A 114 13.46 -6.14 28.67
C CYS A 114 13.79 -6.51 27.22
N PHE A 115 13.55 -5.62 26.24
CA PHE A 115 13.88 -5.83 24.84
C PHE A 115 15.30 -5.38 24.44
N SER A 116 16.08 -4.76 25.33
CA SER A 116 17.47 -4.36 25.02
C SER A 116 18.40 -5.57 24.86
N ASP A 117 18.25 -6.57 25.72
CA ASP A 117 19.17 -7.72 25.83
C ASP A 117 18.54 -9.06 25.41
N ILE A 118 17.32 -9.01 24.87
CA ILE A 118 16.59 -10.21 24.45
C ILE A 118 17.17 -10.78 23.14
N SER A 119 17.28 -12.10 23.06
CA SER A 119 17.71 -12.78 21.83
C SER A 119 16.67 -12.66 20.71
N THR A 120 17.13 -12.73 19.46
CA THR A 120 16.24 -12.75 18.28
C THR A 120 15.19 -13.85 18.35
N GLY A 121 15.57 -15.06 18.81
CA GLY A 121 14.64 -16.18 18.95
C GLY A 121 13.52 -15.88 19.96
N ALA A 122 13.86 -15.22 21.07
CA ALA A 122 12.88 -14.83 22.07
C ALA A 122 11.95 -13.71 21.58
N ILE A 123 12.45 -12.75 20.78
CA ILE A 123 11.60 -11.76 20.08
C ILE A 123 10.61 -12.46 19.15
N VAL A 124 11.06 -13.43 18.36
CA VAL A 124 10.20 -14.18 17.44
C VAL A 124 9.11 -14.92 18.20
N LEU A 125 9.44 -15.62 19.29
CA LEU A 125 8.46 -16.31 20.13
C LEU A 125 7.46 -15.33 20.75
N TRP A 126 7.91 -14.16 21.19
CA TRP A 126 7.05 -13.11 21.71
C TRP A 126 6.09 -12.59 20.63
N LEU A 127 6.59 -12.27 19.43
CA LEU A 127 5.77 -11.83 18.29
C LEU A 127 4.72 -12.88 17.91
N LEU A 128 5.09 -14.17 17.86
CA LEU A 128 4.15 -15.25 17.57
C LEU A 128 3.09 -15.39 18.67
N ARG A 129 3.45 -15.18 19.93
CA ARG A 129 2.50 -15.17 21.04
C ARG A 129 1.51 -14.02 20.92
N CYS A 130 1.99 -12.82 20.59
CA CYS A 130 1.12 -11.67 20.32
C CYS A 130 0.20 -11.95 19.13
N ALA A 131 0.75 -12.42 18.00
CA ALA A 131 0.02 -12.69 16.76
C ALA A 131 -1.14 -13.68 16.94
N LYS A 132 -0.98 -14.69 17.80
CA LYS A 132 -2.07 -15.64 18.12
C LYS A 132 -3.28 -15.00 18.78
N ASN A 133 -3.08 -13.90 19.51
CA ASN A 133 -4.14 -13.19 20.24
C ASN A 133 -4.74 -12.03 19.42
N VAL A 134 -4.28 -11.80 18.19
CA VAL A 134 -4.81 -10.72 17.35
C VAL A 134 -6.17 -11.10 16.78
N GLU A 135 -7.15 -10.24 17.00
CA GLU A 135 -8.48 -10.36 16.37
C GLU A 135 -8.42 -9.88 14.91
N LEU A 136 -8.27 -10.84 13.97
CA LEU A 136 -8.11 -10.54 12.53
C LEU A 136 -9.28 -9.75 11.91
N VAL A 137 -10.47 -9.81 12.53
CA VAL A 137 -11.69 -9.13 12.05
C VAL A 137 -11.50 -7.61 12.03
N CYS A 138 -10.82 -7.05 13.02
CA CYS A 138 -10.56 -5.62 13.14
C CYS A 138 -9.76 -5.09 11.93
N PHE A 139 -8.83 -5.90 11.43
CA PHE A 139 -7.92 -5.55 10.35
C PHE A 139 -8.40 -5.99 8.96
N ARG A 140 -9.64 -6.45 8.82
CA ARG A 140 -10.14 -7.00 7.56
C ARG A 140 -10.06 -6.00 6.41
N LYS A 141 -9.55 -6.43 5.25
CA LYS A 141 -9.60 -5.65 3.99
C LYS A 141 -11.04 -5.41 3.58
N THR A 142 -11.35 -4.17 3.24
CA THR A 142 -12.63 -3.82 2.60
C THR A 142 -12.59 -4.25 1.14
N GLY A 143 -13.43 -5.22 0.79
CA GLY A 143 -13.58 -5.66 -0.59
C GLY A 143 -14.28 -4.59 -1.43
N ARG A 144 -13.66 -4.18 -2.54
CA ARG A 144 -14.36 -3.39 -3.55
C ARG A 144 -15.28 -4.34 -4.33
N GLY A 145 -16.57 -4.02 -4.40
CA GLY A 145 -17.49 -4.74 -5.28
C GLY A 145 -17.04 -4.70 -6.75
N PRO A 146 -17.58 -5.58 -7.61
CA PRO A 146 -17.21 -5.64 -9.02
C PRO A 146 -17.28 -4.24 -9.65
N LYS A 147 -16.24 -3.89 -10.41
CA LYS A 147 -16.16 -2.59 -11.08
C LYS A 147 -17.40 -2.42 -11.96
N LYS A 148 -18.16 -1.34 -11.73
CA LYS A 148 -19.31 -1.02 -12.59
C LYS A 148 -18.85 -1.01 -14.05
N PRO A 149 -19.59 -1.66 -14.97
CA PRO A 149 -19.22 -1.68 -16.37
C PRO A 149 -19.06 -0.24 -16.85
N ARG A 150 -18.01 0.02 -17.63
CA ARG A 150 -17.84 1.33 -18.24
C ARG A 150 -19.06 1.59 -19.12
N PRO A 151 -19.75 2.74 -19.00
CA PRO A 151 -20.82 3.07 -19.93
C PRO A 151 -20.25 3.03 -21.35
N LYS A 152 -21.05 2.57 -22.32
CA LYS A 152 -20.64 2.56 -23.73
C LYS A 152 -20.25 3.99 -24.11
N ARG A 153 -19.05 4.15 -24.68
CA ARG A 153 -18.63 5.39 -25.32
C ARG A 153 -19.52 5.58 -26.54
N SER A 154 -20.63 6.32 -26.39
CA SER A 154 -21.29 6.93 -27.54
C SER A 154 -20.51 8.22 -27.87
N LEU A 155 -20.38 8.54 -29.16
CA LEU A 155 -19.82 9.82 -29.61
C LEU A 155 -20.58 11.02 -29.01
N TYR A 156 -21.81 10.78 -28.56
CA TYR A 156 -22.71 11.75 -27.93
C TYR A 156 -23.39 11.06 -26.73
N GLN A 157 -22.96 11.35 -25.50
CA GLN A 157 -23.71 10.98 -24.30
C GLN A 157 -24.63 12.15 -23.96
N GLY A 158 -25.92 12.00 -24.27
CA GLY A 158 -26.91 13.07 -24.11
C GLY A 158 -26.85 14.09 -25.25
N ASN A 159 -27.89 14.90 -25.38
CA ASN A 159 -28.08 15.92 -26.42
C ASN A 159 -27.09 17.11 -26.30
N GLN A 160 -25.96 16.92 -25.61
CA GLN A 160 -24.95 17.92 -25.34
C GLN A 160 -23.71 17.60 -26.17
N THR A 161 -23.70 18.11 -27.40
CA THR A 161 -22.47 18.23 -28.17
C THR A 161 -21.45 18.98 -27.32
N HIS A 162 -20.26 18.40 -27.10
CA HIS A 162 -19.15 19.13 -26.50
C HIS A 162 -18.82 20.33 -27.39
N VAL A 163 -19.31 21.50 -27.00
CA VAL A 163 -19.00 22.77 -27.65
C VAL A 163 -17.95 23.49 -26.82
N SER A 164 -16.90 23.97 -27.48
CA SER A 164 -15.90 24.80 -26.82
C SER A 164 -16.51 26.15 -26.42
N THR A 165 -16.00 26.77 -25.35
CA THR A 165 -16.41 28.13 -24.95
C THR A 165 -16.29 29.14 -26.10
N TYR A 166 -15.29 28.94 -26.98
CA TYR A 166 -15.11 29.73 -28.19
C TYR A 166 -16.31 29.63 -29.15
N GLN A 167 -16.81 28.41 -29.40
CA GLN A 167 -18.00 28.21 -30.24
C GLN A 167 -19.24 28.85 -29.62
N LEU A 168 -19.42 28.73 -28.29
CA LEU A 168 -20.55 29.37 -27.59
C LEU A 168 -20.52 30.90 -27.72
N LEU A 169 -19.33 31.51 -27.62
CA LEU A 169 -19.16 32.96 -27.79
C LEU A 169 -19.45 33.41 -29.23
N GLN A 170 -19.00 32.66 -30.25
CA GLN A 170 -19.34 32.97 -31.64
C GLN A 170 -20.86 32.85 -31.90
N MET A 171 -21.49 31.80 -31.40
CA MET A 171 -22.95 31.62 -31.54
C MET A 171 -23.71 32.77 -30.86
N SER A 172 -23.27 33.23 -29.69
CA SER A 172 -23.88 34.39 -29.02
C SER A 172 -23.68 35.70 -29.78
N ALA A 173 -22.49 35.91 -30.36
CA ALA A 173 -22.19 37.11 -31.13
C ALA A 173 -23.01 37.17 -32.43
N GLN A 174 -23.18 36.02 -33.11
CA GLN A 174 -24.01 35.90 -34.31
C GLN A 174 -25.50 36.08 -34.01
N ALA A 175 -26.00 35.53 -32.90
CA ALA A 175 -27.39 35.73 -32.46
C ALA A 175 -27.70 37.20 -32.11
N SER A 176 -26.70 37.95 -31.64
CA SER A 176 -26.81 39.38 -31.34
C SER A 176 -26.79 40.28 -32.59
N MET A 177 -26.43 39.72 -33.75
CA MET A 177 -26.29 40.42 -35.04
C MET A 177 -27.38 40.04 -36.07
N ALA A 178 -28.33 39.17 -35.72
CA ALA A 178 -29.48 38.88 -36.56
C ALA A 178 -30.53 40.01 -36.39
N PRO A 179 -31.05 40.59 -37.49
CA PRO A 179 -32.03 41.69 -37.45
C PRO A 179 -33.41 41.28 -36.93
#